data_AF-A0A2T9X9C1-F1
#
_entry.id   AF-A0A2T9X9C1-F1
#
_cell.length_a   1.000
_cell.length_b   1.000
_cell.length_c   1.000
_cell.angle_alpha   90.00
_cell.angle_beta   90.00
_cell.angle_gamma   90.00
#
_symmetry.space_group_name_H-M   'P 1'
#
loop_
_entity.id
_entity.type
_entity.pdbx_description
1 polymer ?
#
loop_
_entity_poly.entity_id
_entity_poly.type
_entity_poly.pdbx_seq_one_letter_code
_entity_poly.pdbx_strand_id
1 'polypeptide(L)' 'MGWTINYVDDITIDGNYEYVAFIRSQLKHAKFSIAGKAFTYEDLKEFKIPTVYDKSSLRIPDVPLLPKYKAVYKFQP' A
#
# COMPACT_ATOMS: atom_id res chain seq x y z
N MET A 1 6.76 32.33 22.48
CA MET A 1 5.76 31.29 22.16
C MET A 1 6.36 30.45 21.05
N GLY A 2 6.86 29.25 21.37
CA GLY A 2 7.52 28.38 20.39
C GLY A 2 6.49 27.61 19.58
N TRP A 3 6.65 27.58 18.26
CA TRP A 3 5.84 26.72 17.40
C TRP A 3 6.22 25.27 17.71
N THR A 4 5.25 24.47 18.17
CA THR A 4 5.43 23.01 18.24
C THR A 4 5.06 22.47 16.87
N ILE A 5 6.04 21.94 16.15
CA ILE A 5 5.81 21.28 14.85
C ILE A 5 5.43 19.84 15.17
N ASN A 6 4.21 19.44 14.82
CA ASN A 6 3.75 18.06 14.94
C ASN A 6 3.74 17.42 13.55
N TYR A 7 4.49 16.33 13.37
CA TYR A 7 4.49 15.53 12.16
C TYR A 7 3.45 14.40 12.26
N VAL A 8 3.10 13.80 11.12
CA VAL A 8 2.08 12.74 11.06
C VAL A 8 2.45 11.53 11.93
N ASP A 9 3.73 11.17 11.99
CA ASP A 9 4.22 10.04 12.78
C ASP A 9 4.30 10.35 14.29
N ASP A 10 4.24 11.63 14.68
CA ASP A 10 4.21 12.05 16.08
C ASP A 10 2.81 11.94 16.69
N ILE A 11 1.80 11.70 15.84
CA ILE A 11 0.40 11.58 16.27
C ILE A 11 0.27 10.33 17.14
N THR A 12 0.18 10.57 18.44
CA THR A 12 -0.18 9.56 19.43
C THR A 12 -1.66 9.72 19.74
N ILE A 13 -2.48 8.81 19.20
CA ILE A 13 -3.91 8.77 19.52
C ILE A 13 -4.06 7.90 20.78
N ASP A 14 -4.62 8.47 21.84
CA ASP A 14 -5.02 7.72 23.03
C ASP A 14 -6.14 6.73 22.64
N GLY A 15 -5.76 5.48 22.33
CA GLY A 15 -6.66 4.42 21.86
C GLY A 15 -5.95 3.31 21.08
N ASN A 16 -6.72 2.29 20.66
CA ASN A 16 -6.24 1.13 19.88
C ASN A 16 -5.98 1.51 18.40
N TYR A 17 -4.99 2.37 18.15
CA TYR A 17 -4.55 2.64 16.78
C TYR A 17 -3.87 1.41 16.18
N GLU A 18 -4.45 0.84 15.12
CA GLU A 18 -3.91 -0.34 14.45
C GLU A 18 -2.86 0.06 13.42
N TYR A 19 -1.68 -0.57 13.50
CA TYR A 19 -0.60 -0.37 12.54
C TYR A 19 -0.72 -1.36 11.38
N VAL A 20 -0.46 -0.88 10.16
CA VAL A 20 -0.40 -1.70 8.96
C VAL A 20 0.95 -1.56 8.28
N ALA A 21 1.44 -2.66 7.72
CA ALA A 21 2.69 -2.71 6.97
C ALA A 21 2.51 -3.50 5.68
N PHE A 22 3.21 -3.07 4.62
CA PHE A 22 3.24 -3.80 3.36
C PHE A 22 4.31 -4.88 3.38
N ILE A 23 3.95 -6.09 2.97
CA ILE A 23 4.90 -7.17 2.71
C ILE A 23 5.43 -6.98 1.29
N ARG A 24 6.73 -6.68 1.15
CA ARG A 24 7.28 -6.26 -0.13
C ARG A 24 8.09 -7.34 -0.83
N SER A 25 7.88 -7.51 -2.13
CA SER A 25 8.67 -8.41 -2.97
C SER A 25 10.15 -8.04 -2.96
N GLN A 26 11.04 -9.00 -2.74
CA GLN A 26 12.49 -8.81 -2.88
C GLN A 26 12.99 -9.09 -4.30
N LEU A 27 12.12 -9.63 -5.16
CA LEU A 27 12.43 -10.06 -6.52
C LEU A 27 11.82 -9.11 -7.55
N LYS A 28 12.51 -8.91 -8.67
CA LYS A 28 12.04 -8.02 -9.75
C LYS A 28 10.83 -8.57 -10.48
N HIS A 29 10.74 -9.89 -10.69
CA HIS A 29 9.59 -10.51 -11.34
C HIS A 29 9.44 -11.94 -10.84
N ALA A 30 8.40 -12.23 -10.08
CA ALA A 30 8.21 -13.54 -9.45
C ALA A 30 6.74 -13.83 -9.17
N LYS A 31 6.32 -15.08 -9.37
CA LYS A 31 5.04 -15.58 -8.83
C LYS A 31 5.19 -15.79 -7.33
N PHE A 32 4.11 -15.59 -6.58
CA PHE A 32 4.11 -15.78 -5.13
C PHE A 32 2.84 -16.50 -4.67
N SER A 33 2.87 -16.99 -3.44
CA SER A 33 1.69 -17.41 -2.69
C SER A 33 1.73 -16.68 -1.34
N ILE A 34 0.56 -16.39 -0.78
CA ILE A 34 0.41 -15.68 0.50
C ILE A 34 -0.09 -16.69 1.52
N ALA A 35 0.52 -16.71 2.69
CA ALA A 35 0.10 -17.53 3.84
C ALA A 35 0.04 -16.65 5.09
N GLY A 36 -0.91 -16.97 5.99
CA GLY A 36 -1.15 -16.20 7.22
C GLY A 36 -2.25 -15.15 7.07
N LYS A 37 -2.36 -14.26 8.06
CA LYS A 37 -3.38 -13.19 8.10
C LYS A 37 -2.83 -11.94 7.41
N ALA A 38 -3.20 -11.72 6.16
CA ALA A 38 -2.84 -10.55 5.39
C ALA A 38 -3.98 -10.16 4.45
N PHE A 39 -4.13 -8.85 4.20
CA PHE A 39 -4.99 -8.36 3.13
C PHE A 39 -4.33 -8.62 1.78
N THR A 40 -5.14 -9.01 0.80
CA THR A 40 -4.71 -9.39 -0.54
C THR A 40 -5.44 -8.57 -1.60
N TYR A 41 -5.05 -8.75 -2.86
CA TYR A 41 -5.78 -8.17 -3.99
C TYR A 41 -7.28 -8.53 -3.96
N GLU A 42 -7.65 -9.73 -3.53
CA GLU A 42 -9.04 -10.17 -3.50
C GLU A 42 -9.89 -9.38 -2.51
N ASP A 43 -9.29 -8.93 -1.40
CA ASP A 43 -9.96 -8.10 -0.40
C ASP A 43 -10.15 -6.66 -0.90
N LEU A 44 -9.22 -6.17 -1.72
CA LEU A 44 -9.20 -4.78 -2.19
C LEU A 44 -9.93 -4.57 -3.52
N LYS A 45 -10.14 -5.61 -4.33
CA LYS A 45 -10.69 -5.48 -5.69
C LYS A 45 -12.07 -4.84 -5.75
N GLU A 46 -12.86 -4.95 -4.68
CA GLU A 46 -14.22 -4.39 -4.60
C GLU A 46 -14.21 -2.93 -4.15
N PHE A 47 -13.12 -2.49 -3.53
CA PHE A 47 -12.94 -1.10 -3.17
C PHE A 47 -12.56 -0.32 -4.43
N LYS A 48 -13.37 0.70 -4.76
CA LYS A 48 -12.97 1.75 -5.69
C LYS A 48 -11.91 2.61 -5.01
N ILE A 49 -10.68 2.09 -4.89
CA ILE A 49 -9.55 2.86 -4.37
C ILE A 49 -9.33 4.00 -5.38
N PRO A 50 -9.61 5.26 -5.00
CA PRO A 50 -9.40 6.38 -5.90
C PRO A 50 -7.91 6.41 -6.23
N THR A 51 -7.59 6.45 -7.51
CA THR A 51 -6.21 6.67 -7.92
C THR A 51 -5.79 8.03 -7.39
N VAL A 52 -4.71 8.06 -6.60
CA VAL A 52 -4.19 9.28 -5.94
C VAL A 52 -3.90 10.40 -6.94
N TYR A 53 -3.74 10.04 -8.22
CA TYR A 53 -3.50 10.94 -9.32
C TYR A 53 -4.60 10.82 -10.38
N ASP A 54 -4.93 11.94 -11.01
CA ASP A 54 -5.76 11.96 -12.21
C ASP A 54 -5.03 11.21 -13.33
N LYS A 55 -5.66 10.12 -13.83
CA LYS A 55 -5.13 9.26 -14.89
C LYS A 55 -4.87 10.03 -16.19
N SER A 56 -5.52 11.19 -16.38
CA SER A 56 -5.26 12.07 -17.53
C SER A 56 -3.84 12.65 -17.54
N SER A 57 -3.25 12.82 -16.35
CA SER A 57 -2.00 13.54 -16.14
C SER A 57 -0.78 12.61 -16.10
N LEU A 58 -1.00 11.32 -15.90
CA LEU A 58 0.05 10.31 -15.76
C LEU A 58 -0.13 9.21 -16.81
N ARG A 59 0.82 9.10 -17.74
CA ARG A 59 0.96 7.95 -18.66
C ARG A 59 1.45 6.70 -17.92
N ILE A 60 0.84 6.36 -16.79
CA ILE A 60 1.19 5.20 -15.99
C ILE A 60 0.13 4.13 -16.26
N PRO A 61 0.52 2.89 -16.58
CA PRO A 61 -0.42 1.79 -16.71
C PRO A 61 -1.18 1.59 -15.39
N ASP A 62 -2.42 1.07 -15.45
CA ASP A 62 -3.17 0.73 -14.26
C ASP A 62 -2.43 -0.38 -13.48
N VAL A 63 -1.72 0.02 -12.42
CA VAL A 63 -1.03 -0.88 -11.49
C VAL A 63 -1.88 -0.97 -10.22
N PRO A 64 -2.39 -2.16 -9.86
CA PRO A 64 -3.15 -2.33 -8.63
C PRO A 64 -2.25 -2.11 -7.41
N LEU A 65 -2.84 -1.66 -6.30
CA LEU A 65 -2.12 -1.45 -5.04
C LEU A 65 -1.41 -2.73 -4.57
N LEU A 66 -2.14 -3.86 -4.58
CA LEU A 66 -1.60 -5.19 -4.30
C LEU A 66 -1.64 -6.06 -5.56
N PRO A 67 -0.55 -6.78 -5.90
CA PRO A 67 -0.54 -7.70 -7.03
C PRO A 67 -1.40 -8.93 -6.76
N LYS A 68 -2.01 -9.50 -7.81
CA LYS A 68 -2.87 -10.69 -7.71
C LYS A 68 -2.09 -12.01 -7.65
N TYR A 69 -1.11 -12.18 -8.53
CA TYR A 69 -0.43 -13.48 -8.74
C TYR A 69 1.10 -13.40 -8.84
N LYS A 70 1.62 -12.22 -9.16
CA LYS A 70 3.05 -12.02 -9.39
C LYS A 70 3.45 -10.58 -9.07
N ALA A 71 4.64 -10.43 -8.51
CA ALA A 71 5.33 -9.16 -8.45
C ALA A 71 5.97 -8.88 -9.81
N VAL A 72 5.97 -7.62 -10.24
CA VAL A 72 6.53 -7.14 -11.50
C VAL A 72 7.62 -6.09 -11.31
N TYR A 73 7.91 -5.68 -10.07
CA TYR A 73 9.10 -4.92 -9.71
C TYR A 73 9.55 -5.24 -8.27
N LYS A 74 10.82 -4.93 -7.97
CA LYS A 74 11.39 -5.09 -6.62
C LYS A 74 10.76 -4.05 -5.69
N PHE A 75 10.43 -4.47 -4.47
CA PHE A 75 9.75 -3.70 -3.43
C PHE A 75 8.28 -3.38 -3.70
N GLN A 76 7.69 -4.01 -4.72
CA GLN A 76 6.23 -4.01 -4.89
C GLN A 76 5.56 -4.52 -3.61
N PRO A 77 4.55 -3.81 -3.09
CA PRO A 77 3.69 -4.29 -2.00
C PRO A 77 2.99 -5.62 -2.29
#